data_AF-A0A243RWI0-F1
#
_entry.id   AF-A0A243RWI0-F1
#
_cell.length_a   1.000
_cell.length_b   1.000
_cell.length_c   1.000
_cell.angle_alpha   90.00
_cell.angle_beta   90.00
_cell.angle_gamma   90.00
#
_symmetry.space_group_name_H-M   'P 1'
#
loop_
_entity.id
_entity.type
_entity.pdbx_description
1 polymer ?
#
loop_
_entity_poly.entity_id
_entity_poly.type
_entity_poly.pdbx_seq_one_letter_code
_entity_poly.pdbx_strand_id
1 'polypeptide(L)'
;MPTGAWRPWLHEARRCGRGALTLPLLAAVAAWAATATGPEGGGLLARALITTAVPAATALACASVVAREPMAELHLTLPTSYPRTVARRLCWPAGATAVAAVVLAAALTTADRPFATAALLAELAGLTALLTGCAVWATVRAGSAGAGAGLVTAVCLAKLLLIDRIAPHGAPQGLPASMTGLALTALTLQALGDAERSGVLTRDHQEG
;
A
#
# COMPACT_ATOMS: atom_id res chain seq x y z
N MET A 1 -4.70 -19.82 -28.30
CA MET A 1 -4.36 -19.28 -26.95
C MET A 1 -3.39 -18.12 -27.11
N PRO A 2 -3.75 -16.89 -26.72
CA PRO A 2 -2.90 -15.73 -26.93
C PRO A 2 -1.76 -15.71 -25.88
N THR A 3 -0.60 -16.22 -26.25
CA THR A 3 0.63 -16.21 -25.45
C THR A 3 1.30 -14.82 -25.34
N GLY A 4 0.71 -13.79 -25.98
CA GLY A 4 1.27 -12.43 -26.03
C GLY A 4 0.90 -11.51 -24.86
N ALA A 5 -0.12 -11.83 -24.07
CA ALA A 5 -0.65 -10.91 -23.05
C ALA A 5 0.30 -10.69 -21.86
N TRP A 6 1.20 -11.64 -21.56
CA TRP A 6 2.01 -11.61 -20.33
C TRP A 6 3.27 -10.75 -20.41
N ARG A 7 3.83 -10.57 -21.61
CA ARG A 7 5.05 -9.76 -21.82
C ARG A 7 4.90 -8.30 -21.36
N PRO A 8 3.82 -7.57 -21.66
CA PRO A 8 3.66 -6.19 -21.20
C PRO A 8 3.55 -6.10 -19.66
N TRP A 9 2.90 -7.07 -19.01
CA TRP A 9 2.80 -7.10 -17.55
C TRP A 9 4.16 -7.34 -16.87
N LEU A 10 4.95 -8.27 -17.39
CA LEU A 10 6.32 -8.51 -16.89
C LEU A 10 7.21 -7.27 -17.03
N HIS A 11 7.04 -6.49 -18.09
CA HIS A 11 7.75 -5.23 -18.27
C HIS A 11 7.33 -4.19 -17.22
N GLU A 12 6.04 -4.06 -16.93
CA GLU A 12 5.55 -3.15 -15.89
C GLU A 12 6.00 -3.54 -14.48
N ALA A 13 5.98 -4.82 -14.16
CA ALA A 13 6.48 -5.33 -12.89
C ALA A 13 7.96 -4.97 -12.68
N ARG A 14 8.78 -5.05 -13.74
CA ARG A 14 10.20 -4.64 -13.69
C ARG A 14 10.36 -3.13 -13.46
N ARG A 15 9.48 -2.31 -14.02
CA ARG A 15 9.49 -0.84 -13.85
C ARG A 15 9.07 -0.40 -12.45
N CYS A 16 8.12 -1.09 -11.83
CA CYS A 16 7.71 -0.82 -10.44
C CYS A 16 8.87 -1.05 -9.43
N GLY A 17 9.91 -1.77 -9.86
CA GLY A 17 11.04 -2.15 -9.03
C GLY A 17 10.72 -3.38 -8.19
N ARG A 18 11.75 -4.17 -7.88
CA ARG A 18 11.61 -5.41 -7.09
C ARG A 18 10.99 -5.15 -5.71
N GLY A 19 11.31 -3.99 -5.11
CA GLY A 19 10.78 -3.57 -3.80
C GLY A 19 9.26 -3.58 -3.72
N ALA A 20 8.56 -3.23 -4.82
CA ALA A 20 7.10 -3.20 -4.84
C ALA A 20 6.46 -4.58 -4.63
N LEU A 21 7.16 -5.65 -5.03
CA LEU A 21 6.70 -7.03 -4.90
C LEU A 21 7.28 -7.71 -3.66
N THR A 22 8.55 -7.44 -3.34
CA THR A 22 9.24 -8.14 -2.25
C THR A 22 8.85 -7.62 -0.87
N LEU A 23 8.54 -6.33 -0.72
CA LEU A 23 8.25 -5.73 0.59
C LEU A 23 7.01 -6.34 1.27
N PRO A 24 5.83 -6.46 0.61
CA PRO A 24 4.66 -7.06 1.25
C PRO A 24 4.89 -8.53 1.63
N LEU A 25 5.62 -9.27 0.80
CA LEU A 25 5.94 -10.68 1.05
C LEU A 25 6.89 -10.84 2.23
N LEU A 26 7.98 -10.05 2.28
CA LEU A 26 8.91 -10.06 3.41
C LEU A 26 8.22 -9.65 4.71
N ALA A 27 7.31 -8.68 4.66
CA ALA A 27 6.53 -8.27 5.82
C ALA A 27 5.60 -9.39 6.32
N ALA A 28 4.96 -10.15 5.42
CA ALA A 28 4.17 -11.31 5.81
C ALA A 28 5.03 -12.42 6.43
N VAL A 29 6.20 -12.71 5.87
CA VAL A 29 7.15 -13.67 6.44
C VAL A 29 7.62 -13.22 7.82
N ALA A 30 7.96 -11.94 7.99
CA ALA A 30 8.38 -11.39 9.27
C ALA A 30 7.25 -11.43 10.31
N ALA A 31 6.01 -11.11 9.92
CA ALA A 31 4.84 -11.19 10.78
C ALA A 31 4.56 -12.64 11.23
N TRP A 32 4.69 -13.60 10.32
CA TRP A 32 4.57 -15.03 10.65
C TRP A 32 5.71 -15.52 11.53
N ALA A 33 6.96 -15.15 11.23
CA ALA A 33 8.10 -15.54 12.05
C ALA A 33 7.96 -15.03 13.50
N ALA A 34 7.50 -13.78 13.66
CA ALA A 34 7.26 -13.20 14.97
C ALA A 34 6.17 -13.93 15.78
N THR A 35 5.17 -14.52 15.11
CA THR A 35 4.13 -15.31 15.78
C THR A 35 4.61 -16.73 16.11
N ALA A 36 5.51 -17.28 15.30
CA ALA A 36 6.12 -18.59 15.53
C ALA A 36 7.12 -18.59 16.69
N THR A 37 7.88 -17.50 16.88
CA THR A 37 8.90 -17.39 17.94
C THR A 37 8.40 -16.80 19.25
N GLY A 38 7.14 -16.33 19.29
CA GLY A 38 6.57 -15.70 20.48
C GLY A 38 6.15 -16.72 21.56
N PRO A 39 6.10 -16.32 22.85
CA PRO A 39 5.56 -17.17 23.91
C PRO A 39 4.14 -17.63 23.57
N GLU A 40 3.75 -18.82 24.06
CA GLU A 40 2.61 -19.64 23.56
C GLU A 40 1.25 -18.93 23.41
N GLY A 41 1.06 -17.73 23.95
CA GLY A 41 -0.14 -16.91 23.80
C GLY A 41 -0.13 -15.84 22.71
N GLY A 42 0.95 -15.65 21.95
CA GLY A 42 1.02 -14.62 20.89
C GLY A 42 0.79 -13.20 21.45
N GLY A 43 1.81 -12.65 22.10
CA GLY A 43 1.72 -11.35 22.78
C GLY A 43 1.27 -10.19 21.87
N LEU A 44 0.90 -9.07 22.49
CA LEU A 44 0.46 -7.83 21.82
C LEU A 44 1.35 -7.43 20.62
N LEU A 45 2.66 -7.65 20.74
CA LEU A 45 3.64 -7.42 19.67
C LEU A 45 3.38 -8.27 18.41
N ALA A 46 3.14 -9.57 18.57
CA ALA A 46 2.89 -10.48 17.44
C ALA A 46 1.60 -10.08 16.71
N ARG A 47 0.56 -9.71 17.47
CA ARG A 47 -0.69 -9.19 16.89
C ARG A 47 -0.49 -7.87 16.17
N ALA A 48 0.24 -6.93 16.77
CA ALA A 48 0.59 -5.66 16.15
C ALA A 48 1.35 -5.86 14.84
N LEU A 49 2.32 -6.78 14.81
CA LEU A 49 3.08 -7.10 13.60
C LEU A 49 2.19 -7.72 12.51
N ILE A 50 1.29 -8.65 12.86
CA ILE A 50 0.32 -9.21 11.91
C ILE A 50 -0.53 -8.10 11.30
N THR A 51 -1.09 -7.20 12.11
CA THR A 51 -2.07 -6.21 11.63
C THR A 51 -1.44 -4.99 10.97
N THR A 52 -0.16 -4.69 11.22
CA THR A 52 0.48 -3.46 10.72
C THR A 52 1.62 -3.68 9.73
N ALA A 53 2.38 -4.77 9.81
CA ALA A 53 3.58 -4.94 9.00
C ALA A 53 3.24 -5.03 7.50
N VAL A 54 2.26 -5.87 7.13
CA VAL A 54 1.85 -6.05 5.73
C VAL A 54 1.23 -4.76 5.17
N PRO A 55 0.26 -4.10 5.83
CA PRO A 55 -0.27 -2.81 5.38
C PRO A 55 0.79 -1.72 5.24
N ALA A 56 1.71 -1.58 6.20
CA ALA A 56 2.75 -0.57 6.16
C ALA A 56 3.77 -0.82 5.03
N ALA A 57 4.24 -2.06 4.88
CA ALA A 57 5.15 -2.42 3.79
C ALA A 57 4.51 -2.20 2.41
N THR A 58 3.22 -2.45 2.29
CA THR A 58 2.44 -2.17 1.08
C THR A 58 2.36 -0.69 0.78
N ALA A 59 2.04 0.13 1.80
CA ALA A 59 1.97 1.57 1.65
C ALA A 59 3.32 2.18 1.25
N LEU A 60 4.42 1.71 1.85
CA LEU A 60 5.78 2.11 1.49
C LEU A 60 6.17 1.67 0.07
N ALA A 61 5.79 0.45 -0.32
CA ALA A 61 5.94 -0.03 -1.70
C ALA A 61 5.20 0.90 -2.68
N CYS A 62 3.94 1.23 -2.41
CA CYS A 62 3.14 2.15 -3.22
C CYS A 62 3.76 3.55 -3.29
N ALA A 63 4.20 4.12 -2.17
CA ALA A 63 4.92 5.40 -2.14
C ALA A 63 6.18 5.36 -3.01
N SER A 64 6.95 4.27 -2.93
CA SER A 64 8.17 4.10 -3.74
C SER A 64 7.86 3.98 -5.24
N VAL A 65 6.75 3.32 -5.62
CA VAL A 65 6.30 3.22 -7.01
C VAL A 65 5.93 4.59 -7.54
N VAL A 66 5.14 5.36 -6.77
CA VAL A 66 4.71 6.71 -7.15
C VAL A 66 5.90 7.67 -7.26
N ALA A 67 6.83 7.63 -6.31
CA ALA A 67 8.01 8.49 -6.31
C ALA A 67 9.03 8.15 -7.41
N ARG A 68 9.03 6.91 -7.91
CA ARG A 68 9.91 6.45 -9.01
C ARG A 68 9.35 6.71 -10.39
N GLU A 69 8.11 7.20 -10.50
CA GLU A 69 7.52 7.50 -11.79
C GLU A 69 8.31 8.66 -12.42
N PRO A 70 9.03 8.43 -13.55
CA PRO A 70 9.89 9.45 -14.14
C PRO A 70 9.05 10.66 -14.53
N MET A 71 9.64 11.85 -14.35
CA MET A 71 9.00 13.18 -14.42
C MET A 71 7.78 13.23 -15.33
N ALA A 72 6.68 13.79 -14.81
CA ALA A 72 5.43 14.00 -15.53
C ALA A 72 5.62 14.64 -16.91
N GLU A 73 6.71 15.40 -17.09
CA GLU A 73 7.17 15.98 -18.36
C GLU A 73 7.30 14.96 -19.50
N LEU A 74 7.80 13.74 -19.26
CA LEU A 74 7.95 12.74 -20.32
C LEU A 74 6.59 12.17 -20.76
N HIS A 75 5.62 12.12 -19.83
CA HIS A 75 4.28 11.60 -20.12
C HIS A 75 3.41 12.60 -20.86
N LEU A 76 3.73 13.91 -20.85
CA LEU A 76 3.06 14.91 -21.69
C LEU A 76 3.25 14.66 -23.19
N THR A 77 4.25 13.86 -23.58
CA THR A 77 4.49 13.48 -24.98
C THR A 77 3.74 12.21 -25.41
N LEU A 78 3.13 11.50 -24.46
CA LEU A 78 2.46 10.22 -24.71
C LEU A 78 0.94 10.38 -24.73
N PRO A 79 0.22 9.64 -25.59
CA PRO A 79 -1.25 9.71 -25.69
C PRO A 79 -1.98 9.05 -24.50
N THR A 80 -1.27 8.60 -23.48
CA THR A 80 -1.82 7.85 -22.35
C THR A 80 -1.88 8.70 -21.09
N SER A 81 -3.06 8.81 -20.47
CA SER A 81 -3.24 9.63 -19.27
C SER A 81 -2.37 9.17 -18.09
N TYR A 82 -1.76 10.14 -17.41
CA TYR A 82 -0.88 9.92 -16.27
C TYR A 82 -1.55 9.15 -15.11
N PRO A 83 -2.76 9.51 -14.62
CA PRO A 83 -3.38 8.84 -13.48
C PRO A 83 -3.70 7.37 -13.78
N ARG A 84 -4.00 7.03 -15.04
CA ARG A 84 -4.26 5.64 -15.44
C ARG A 84 -3.00 4.78 -15.35
N THR A 85 -1.85 5.34 -15.68
CA THR A 85 -0.56 4.66 -15.59
C THR A 85 -0.17 4.40 -14.12
N VAL A 86 -0.34 5.41 -13.26
CA VAL A 86 -0.12 5.27 -11.82
C VAL A 86 -1.04 4.20 -11.22
N ALA A 87 -2.34 4.25 -11.52
CA ALA A 87 -3.30 3.26 -11.03
C ALA A 87 -2.93 1.83 -11.46
N ARG A 88 -2.53 1.65 -12.73
CA ARG A 88 -2.10 0.34 -13.24
C ARG A 88 -0.86 -0.20 -12.53
N ARG A 89 0.10 0.67 -12.20
CA ARG A 89 1.31 0.27 -11.46
C ARG A 89 1.02 -0.06 -10.01
N LEU A 90 0.09 0.65 -9.36
CA LEU A 90 -0.37 0.34 -8.01
C LEU A 90 -1.09 -1.02 -7.90
N CYS A 91 -1.60 -1.58 -9.01
CA CYS A 91 -2.14 -2.94 -9.01
C CYS A 91 -1.10 -4.01 -8.64
N TRP A 92 0.20 -3.78 -8.90
CA TRP A 92 1.26 -4.73 -8.58
C TRP A 92 1.48 -4.91 -7.07
N PRO A 93 1.78 -3.85 -6.29
CA PRO A 93 1.88 -3.98 -4.84
C PRO A 93 0.54 -4.43 -4.25
N ALA A 94 -0.62 -3.99 -4.77
CA ALA A 94 -1.92 -4.48 -4.31
C ALA A 94 -2.08 -6.00 -4.49
N GLY A 95 -1.73 -6.52 -5.67
CA GLY A 95 -1.77 -7.97 -5.95
C GLY A 95 -0.80 -8.76 -5.07
N ALA A 96 0.44 -8.28 -4.92
CA ALA A 96 1.43 -8.91 -4.03
C ALA A 96 0.94 -8.94 -2.58
N THR A 97 0.26 -7.88 -2.14
CA THR A 97 -0.30 -7.76 -0.80
C THR A 97 -1.48 -8.69 -0.58
N ALA A 98 -2.37 -8.83 -1.57
CA ALA A 98 -3.46 -9.80 -1.50
C ALA A 98 -2.92 -11.23 -1.34
N VAL A 99 -1.90 -11.60 -2.12
CA VAL A 99 -1.23 -12.90 -1.98
C VAL A 99 -0.57 -13.03 -0.60
N ALA A 100 0.18 -12.03 -0.16
CA ALA A 100 0.83 -12.02 1.15
C ALA A 100 -0.16 -12.19 2.31
N ALA A 101 -1.29 -11.47 2.27
CA ALA A 101 -2.34 -11.54 3.29
C ALA A 101 -3.02 -12.92 3.32
N VAL A 102 -3.33 -13.49 2.16
CA VAL A 102 -3.92 -14.84 2.05
C VAL A 102 -2.96 -15.91 2.58
N VAL A 103 -1.68 -15.84 2.18
CA VAL A 103 -0.65 -16.78 2.65
C VAL A 103 -0.45 -16.67 4.15
N LEU A 104 -0.38 -15.45 4.69
CA LEU A 104 -0.27 -15.21 6.14
C LEU A 104 -1.49 -15.77 6.88
N ALA A 105 -2.70 -15.50 6.39
CA ALA A 105 -3.92 -16.03 6.97
C ALA A 105 -3.94 -17.57 6.97
N ALA A 106 -3.57 -18.21 5.85
CA ALA A 106 -3.48 -19.66 5.73
C ALA A 106 -2.44 -20.27 6.69
N ALA A 107 -1.29 -19.61 6.84
CA ALA A 107 -0.23 -20.04 7.75
C ALA A 107 -0.67 -19.94 9.22
N LEU A 108 -1.45 -18.91 9.58
CA LEU A 108 -2.00 -18.77 10.93
C LEU A 108 -3.10 -19.80 11.22
N THR A 109 -3.94 -20.12 10.23
CA THR A 109 -4.98 -21.15 10.39
C THR A 109 -4.40 -22.56 10.51
N THR A 110 -3.31 -22.86 9.80
CA THR A 110 -2.65 -24.17 9.89
C THR A 110 -1.88 -24.37 11.20
N ALA A 111 -1.50 -23.27 11.87
CA ALA A 111 -0.89 -23.28 13.19
C ALA A 111 -1.91 -23.34 14.35
N ASP A 112 -3.18 -23.63 14.06
CA ASP A 112 -4.30 -23.73 15.02
C ASP A 112 -4.42 -22.51 15.96
N ARG A 113 -4.06 -21.33 15.46
CA ARG A 113 -4.16 -20.10 16.24
C ARG A 113 -5.59 -19.56 16.22
N PRO A 114 -6.16 -19.16 17.39
CA PRO A 114 -7.54 -18.71 17.48
C PRO A 114 -7.72 -17.29 16.92
N PHE A 115 -7.78 -17.17 15.60
CA PHE A 115 -8.08 -15.93 14.89
C PHE A 115 -9.33 -16.09 14.04
N ALA A 116 -10.21 -15.09 14.10
CA ALA A 116 -11.31 -14.97 13.14
C ALA A 116 -10.73 -14.53 11.78
N THR A 117 -10.38 -15.47 10.90
CA THR A 117 -9.72 -15.23 9.62
C THR A 117 -10.39 -14.15 8.78
N ALA A 118 -11.73 -14.14 8.72
CA ALA A 118 -12.48 -13.13 8.00
C ALA A 118 -12.32 -11.72 8.59
N ALA A 119 -12.33 -11.60 9.92
CA ALA A 119 -12.14 -10.32 10.59
C ALA A 119 -10.71 -9.79 10.42
N LEU A 120 -9.71 -10.69 10.47
CA LEU A 120 -8.32 -10.35 10.20
C LEU A 120 -8.13 -9.86 8.77
N LEU A 121 -8.67 -10.56 7.77
CA LEU A 121 -8.58 -10.14 6.37
C LEU A 121 -9.28 -8.81 6.12
N ALA A 122 -10.44 -8.56 6.76
CA ALA A 122 -11.14 -7.29 6.69
C ALA A 122 -10.32 -6.14 7.31
N GLU A 123 -9.68 -6.38 8.47
CA GLU A 123 -8.79 -5.39 9.11
C GLU A 123 -7.56 -5.11 8.24
N LEU A 124 -6.90 -6.15 7.71
CA LEU A 124 -5.75 -6.00 6.82
C LEU A 124 -6.12 -5.25 5.55
N ALA A 125 -7.25 -5.55 4.92
CA ALA A 125 -7.72 -4.86 3.73
C ALA A 125 -7.99 -3.37 4.02
N GLY A 126 -8.68 -3.09 5.12
CA GLY A 126 -8.99 -1.71 5.53
C GLY A 126 -7.75 -0.87 5.83
N LEU A 127 -6.83 -1.41 6.63
CA LEU A 127 -5.58 -0.72 6.96
C LEU A 127 -4.67 -0.56 5.75
N THR A 128 -4.61 -1.56 4.86
CA THR A 128 -3.82 -1.47 3.63
C THR A 128 -4.36 -0.35 2.75
N ALA A 129 -5.68 -0.27 2.56
CA ALA A 129 -6.31 0.79 1.80
C ALA A 129 -6.04 2.17 2.42
N LEU A 130 -6.21 2.31 3.73
CA LEU A 130 -5.94 3.55 4.45
C LEU A 130 -4.49 4.02 4.29
N LEU A 131 -3.53 3.17 4.67
CA LEU A 131 -2.11 3.52 4.65
C LEU A 131 -1.63 3.77 3.23
N THR A 132 -2.09 2.99 2.25
CA THR A 132 -1.74 3.21 0.84
C THR A 132 -2.29 4.54 0.35
N GLY A 133 -3.56 4.86 0.64
CA GLY A 133 -4.15 6.15 0.28
C GLY A 133 -3.40 7.33 0.89
N CYS A 134 -3.06 7.27 2.17
CA CYS A 134 -2.24 8.26 2.85
C CYS A 134 -0.86 8.40 2.20
N ALA A 135 -0.16 7.29 1.98
CA ALA A 135 1.20 7.28 1.44
C ALA A 135 1.25 7.86 0.03
N VAL A 136 0.33 7.45 -0.84
CA VAL A 136 0.21 7.93 -2.22
C VAL A 136 -0.15 9.41 -2.23
N TRP A 137 -1.13 9.83 -1.44
CA TRP A 137 -1.53 11.24 -1.34
C TRP A 137 -0.37 12.14 -0.89
N ALA A 138 0.32 11.77 0.19
CA ALA A 138 1.45 12.55 0.71
C ALA A 138 2.64 12.56 -0.25
N THR A 139 2.93 11.44 -0.91
CA THR A 139 4.02 11.35 -1.89
C THR A 139 3.75 12.24 -3.10
N VAL A 140 2.52 12.24 -3.63
CA VAL A 140 2.13 13.10 -4.76
C VAL A 140 2.17 14.58 -4.36
N ARG A 141 1.62 14.93 -3.18
CA ARG A 141 1.57 16.32 -2.72
C ARG A 141 2.94 16.92 -2.42
N ALA A 142 3.84 16.15 -1.83
CA ALA A 142 5.16 16.61 -1.44
C ALA A 142 6.25 16.32 -2.48
N GLY A 143 5.94 15.56 -3.55
CA GLY A 143 6.92 15.11 -4.54
C GLY A 143 8.04 14.23 -3.96
N SER A 144 7.83 13.59 -2.80
CA SER A 144 8.87 12.85 -2.08
C SER A 144 8.34 11.59 -1.41
N ALA A 145 9.05 10.47 -1.59
CA ALA A 145 8.77 9.22 -0.89
C ALA A 145 8.93 9.35 0.64
N GLY A 146 9.81 10.26 1.10
CA GLY A 146 10.05 10.49 2.52
C GLY A 146 8.80 11.00 3.25
N ALA A 147 8.02 11.88 2.61
CA ALA A 147 6.76 12.37 3.14
C ALA A 147 5.72 11.26 3.30
N GLY A 148 5.62 10.38 2.29
CA GLY A 148 4.77 9.19 2.34
C GLY A 148 5.16 8.26 3.50
N ALA A 149 6.45 7.98 3.65
CA ALA A 149 6.96 7.13 4.74
C ALA A 149 6.72 7.73 6.13
N GLY A 150 6.93 9.04 6.28
CA GLY A 150 6.66 9.77 7.53
C GLY A 150 5.19 9.68 7.92
N LEU A 151 4.27 9.89 6.97
CA LEU A 151 2.84 9.79 7.23
C LEU A 151 2.41 8.36 7.58
N VAL A 152 2.89 7.34 6.86
CA VAL A 152 2.61 5.93 7.17
C VAL A 152 3.08 5.60 8.59
N THR A 153 4.29 6.02 8.96
CA THR A 153 4.85 5.81 10.30
C THR A 153 3.98 6.49 11.36
N ALA A 154 3.56 7.74 11.13
CA ALA A 154 2.68 8.46 12.04
C ALA A 154 1.32 7.77 12.21
N VAL A 155 0.70 7.28 11.14
CA VAL A 155 -0.58 6.55 11.21
C VAL A 155 -0.41 5.20 11.90
N CYS A 156 0.67 4.47 11.65
CA CYS A 156 0.98 3.22 12.36
C CYS A 156 1.16 3.46 13.86
N LEU A 157 1.91 4.49 14.26
CA LEU A 157 2.06 4.87 15.67
C LEU A 157 0.73 5.30 16.29
N ALA A 158 -0.08 6.09 15.58
CA ALA A 158 -1.42 6.46 16.05
C ALA A 158 -2.33 5.24 16.24
N LYS A 159 -2.28 4.25 15.32
CA LYS A 159 -3.01 2.99 15.50
C LYS A 159 -2.56 2.27 16.78
N LEU A 160 -1.27 2.02 16.92
CA LEU A 160 -0.71 1.22 18.02
C LEU A 160 -0.87 1.90 19.38
N LEU A 161 -0.73 3.22 19.45
CA LEU A 161 -0.72 3.97 20.71
C LEU A 161 -2.11 4.47 21.12
N LEU A 162 -2.99 4.77 20.16
CA LEU A 162 -4.29 5.39 20.42
C LEU A 162 -5.45 4.47 20.05
N ILE A 163 -5.54 4.04 18.78
CA ILE A 163 -6.73 3.36 18.27
C ILE A 163 -6.90 1.97 18.88
N ASP A 164 -5.82 1.19 18.95
CA ASP A 164 -5.85 -0.17 19.50
C ASP A 164 -6.16 -0.20 21.01
N ARG A 165 -6.10 0.95 21.70
CA ARG A 165 -6.52 1.08 23.11
C ARG A 165 -8.02 1.30 23.29
N ILE A 166 -8.70 1.84 22.29
CA ILE A 166 -10.09 2.32 22.42
C ILE A 166 -11.08 1.56 21.54
N ALA A 167 -10.64 1.04 20.39
CA ALA A 167 -11.52 0.46 19.40
C ALA A 167 -11.41 -1.08 19.38
N PRO A 168 -12.54 -1.81 19.31
CA PRO A 168 -12.51 -3.26 19.13
C PRO A 168 -11.85 -3.61 17.78
N HIS A 169 -11.04 -4.66 17.76
CA HIS A 169 -10.32 -5.10 16.56
C HIS A 169 -11.24 -5.74 15.51
N GLY A 170 -10.75 -5.87 14.26
CA GLY A 170 -11.46 -6.54 13.18
C GLY A 170 -12.29 -5.61 12.27
N ALA A 171 -13.44 -6.11 11.81
CA ALA A 171 -14.33 -5.43 10.86
C ALA A 171 -14.72 -3.98 11.21
N PRO A 172 -15.04 -3.60 12.47
CA PRO A 172 -15.44 -2.23 12.77
C PRO A 172 -14.31 -1.21 12.55
N GLN A 173 -13.04 -1.61 12.60
CA GLN A 173 -11.91 -0.76 12.21
C GLN A 173 -11.66 -0.81 10.70
N GLY A 174 -11.81 -1.99 10.08
CA GLY A 174 -11.50 -2.19 8.66
C GLY A 174 -12.39 -1.40 7.70
N LEU A 175 -13.69 -1.32 7.98
CA LEU A 175 -14.64 -0.60 7.12
C LEU A 175 -14.34 0.90 7.01
N PRO A 176 -14.30 1.69 8.11
CA PRO A 176 -13.99 3.11 8.01
C PRO A 176 -12.60 3.35 7.41
N ALA A 177 -11.60 2.54 7.79
CA ALA A 177 -10.26 2.63 7.22
C ALA A 177 -10.26 2.43 5.70
N SER A 178 -10.99 1.43 5.19
CA SER A 178 -11.11 1.19 3.74
C SER A 178 -11.76 2.36 3.01
N MET A 179 -12.86 2.90 3.55
CA MET A 179 -13.56 4.04 2.94
C MET A 179 -12.66 5.28 2.89
N THR A 180 -11.98 5.62 3.98
CA THR A 180 -11.06 6.76 4.03
C THR A 180 -9.88 6.56 3.08
N GLY A 181 -9.28 5.36 3.05
CA GLY A 181 -8.19 5.04 2.14
C GLY A 181 -8.55 5.13 0.66
N LEU A 182 -9.71 4.59 0.29
CA LEU A 182 -10.24 4.69 -1.07
C LEU A 182 -10.54 6.14 -1.46
N ALA A 183 -11.13 6.92 -0.56
CA ALA A 183 -11.38 8.34 -0.79
C ALA A 183 -10.08 9.12 -1.02
N LEU A 184 -9.05 8.92 -0.19
CA LEU A 184 -7.74 9.55 -0.36
C LEU A 184 -7.07 9.15 -1.68
N THR A 185 -7.18 7.88 -2.06
CA THR A 185 -6.64 7.38 -3.33
C THR A 185 -7.36 8.05 -4.51
N ALA A 186 -8.70 8.12 -4.47
CA ALA A 186 -9.49 8.77 -5.50
C ALA A 186 -9.16 10.27 -5.64
N LEU A 187 -9.07 10.99 -4.51
CA LEU A 187 -8.67 12.40 -4.48
C LEU A 187 -7.27 12.61 -5.06
N THR A 188 -6.35 11.66 -4.81
CA THR A 188 -5.00 11.74 -5.37
C THR A 188 -5.00 11.54 -6.89
N LEU A 189 -5.76 10.58 -7.40
CA LEU A 189 -5.90 10.36 -8.84
C LEU A 189 -6.59 11.54 -9.54
N GLN A 190 -7.56 12.18 -8.89
CA GLN A 190 -8.19 13.40 -9.38
C GLN A 190 -7.19 14.56 -9.44
N ALA A 191 -6.43 14.79 -8.36
CA ALA A 191 -5.41 15.85 -8.32
C ALA A 191 -4.35 15.68 -9.41
N LEU A 192 -3.94 14.44 -9.71
CA LEU A 192 -3.04 14.14 -10.82
C LEU A 192 -3.66 14.46 -12.19
N GLY A 193 -4.95 14.13 -12.40
CA GLY A 193 -5.66 14.47 -13.63
C GLY A 193 -5.88 15.98 -13.82
N ASP A 194 -6.09 16.73 -12.74
CA ASP A 194 -6.21 18.19 -12.79
C ASP A 194 -4.86 18.86 -13.11
N ALA A 195 -3.76 18.34 -12.55
CA ALA A 195 -2.41 18.79 -12.89
C ALA A 195 -2.07 18.53 -14.36
N GLU A 196 -2.47 17.38 -14.92
CA GLU A 196 -2.32 17.06 -16.34
C GLU A 196 -3.11 18.03 -17.25
N ARG A 197 -4.36 18.35 -16.89
CA ARG A 197 -5.22 19.25 -17.67
C ARG A 197 -4.80 20.72 -17.64
N SER A 198 -4.24 21.18 -16.52
CA SER A 198 -3.91 22.59 -16.31
C SER A 198 -2.59 23.02 -16.96
N GLY A 199 -1.76 22.08 -17.44
CA GLY A 199 -0.46 22.38 -18.04
C GLY A 199 0.55 23.02 -17.08
N VAL A 200 0.23 23.12 -15.78
CA VAL A 200 1.04 23.80 -14.74
C VAL A 200 2.44 23.18 -14.63
N LEU A 201 2.59 21.91 -14.98
CA LEU A 201 3.88 21.21 -15.03
C LEU A 201 4.89 21.81 -16.04
N THR A 202 4.44 22.63 -17.01
CA THR A 202 5.34 23.20 -18.03
C THR A 202 5.92 24.57 -17.68
N ARG A 203 5.45 25.25 -16.63
CA ARG A 203 5.76 26.68 -16.42
C ARG A 203 6.84 26.97 -15.37
N ASP A 204 6.97 26.15 -14.32
CA ASP A 204 7.88 26.43 -13.20
C ASP A 204 9.38 26.24 -13.51
N HIS A 205 9.73 25.69 -14.68
CA HIS A 205 11.13 25.44 -15.06
C HIS A 205 11.68 26.32 -16.18
N GLN A 206 10.91 27.25 -16.74
CA GLN A 206 11.46 28.24 -17.68
C GLN A 206 12.05 29.49 -17.00
N GLU A 207 11.92 29.63 -15.68
CA GLU A 207 12.36 30.83 -14.95
C GLU A 207 13.52 30.59 -13.96
N GLY A 208 14.24 29.47 -14.05
CA GLY A 208 15.43 29.17 -13.24
C GLY A 208 16.59 28.68 -14.08
#